data_AF-A0A644Z287-F1
#
_entry.id   AF-A0A644Z287-F1
#
_cell.length_a   1.000
_cell.length_b   1.000
_cell.length_c   1.000
_cell.angle_alpha   90.00
_cell.angle_beta   90.00
_cell.angle_gamma   90.00
#
_symmetry.space_group_name_H-M   'P 1'
#
loop_
_entity.id
_entity.type
_entity.pdbx_description
1 polymer ?
#
loop_
_entity_poly.entity_id
_entity_poly.type
_entity_poly.pdbx_seq_one_letter_code
_entity_poly.pdbx_strand_id
1 'polypeptide(L)' 'MQEVIAHEHNGLLVEHDNAASLADALQRVLTQPELGERLAAQGHEDANTLYTLERMISRYEALFTQILAGRSAMDFSQI' A
#
# COMPACT_ATOMS: atom_id res chain seq x y z
N MET A 1 -8.18 -4.34 5.78
CA MET A 1 -7.16 -4.58 4.74
C MET A 1 -6.74 -3.22 4.22
N GLN A 2 -5.44 -2.94 4.14
CA GLN A 2 -4.98 -1.70 3.49
C GLN A 2 -5.08 -1.92 1.98
N GLU A 3 -5.84 -1.08 1.31
CA GLU A 3 -6.03 -1.15 -0.13
C GLU A 3 -4.73 -0.68 -0.80
N VAL A 4 -4.12 -1.54 -1.62
CA VAL A 4 -2.82 -1.26 -2.26
C VAL A 4 -2.97 -0.19 -3.35
N ILE A 5 -4.12 -0.17 -4.00
CA ILE A 5 -4.45 0.76 -5.07
C ILE A 5 -5.42 1.82 -4.53
N ALA A 6 -5.03 3.09 -4.64
CA ALA A 6 -5.87 4.25 -4.49
C ALA A 6 -6.33 4.75 -5.87
N HIS A 7 -7.64 4.71 -6.09
CA HIS A 7 -8.25 5.07 -7.37
C HIS A 7 -7.79 6.44 -7.88
N GLU A 8 -7.39 6.50 -9.16
CA GLU A 8 -6.89 7.68 -9.88
C GLU A 8 -5.61 8.34 -9.33
N HIS A 9 -5.04 7.77 -8.26
CA HIS A 9 -3.80 8.24 -7.68
C HIS A 9 -2.62 7.38 -8.10
N ASN A 10 -2.69 6.07 -7.84
CA ASN A 10 -1.61 5.11 -8.12
C ASN A 10 -2.08 3.92 -8.98
N GLY A 11 -3.33 3.97 -9.45
CA GLY A 11 -3.94 3.01 -10.36
C GLY A 11 -5.41 3.32 -10.62
N LEU A 12 -6.04 2.56 -11.52
CA LEU A 12 -7.48 2.59 -11.73
C LEU A 12 -8.10 1.32 -11.13
N LEU A 13 -9.16 1.51 -10.37
CA LEU A 13 -9.97 0.43 -9.83
C LEU A 13 -11.12 0.22 -10.82
N VAL A 14 -11.48 -1.04 -11.02
CA VAL A 14 -12.56 -1.44 -11.91
C VAL A 14 -13.54 -2.28 -11.12
N GLU A 15 -14.80 -2.23 -11.53
CA GLU A 15 -15.85 -3.02 -10.91
C GLU A 15 -15.56 -4.51 -11.08
N HIS A 16 -15.80 -5.28 -10.01
CA HIS A 16 -15.58 -6.72 -10.03
C HIS A 16 -16.50 -7.39 -11.05
N ASP A 17 -15.95 -8.33 -11.82
CA ASP A 17 -16.67 -9.10 -12.84
C ASP A 17 -17.37 -8.23 -13.93
N ASN A 18 -16.84 -7.02 -14.17
CA ASN A 18 -17.39 -6.09 -15.15
C ASN A 18 -16.39 -5.79 -16.27
N ALA A 19 -16.55 -6.48 -17.40
CA ALA A 19 -15.72 -6.30 -18.58
C ALA A 19 -15.82 -4.88 -19.18
N ALA A 20 -16.98 -4.21 -19.10
CA ALA A 20 -17.13 -2.85 -19.61
C ALA A 20 -16.33 -1.84 -18.77
N SER A 21 -16.37 -1.97 -17.44
CA SER A 21 -15.57 -1.15 -16.52
C SER A 21 -14.08 -1.29 -16.78
N LEU A 22 -13.60 -2.51 -17.06
CA LEU A 22 -12.22 -2.74 -17.46
C LEU A 22 -11.88 -2.09 -18.81
N ALA A 23 -12.76 -2.24 -19.80
CA ALA A 23 -12.56 -1.64 -21.13
C ALA A 23 -12.47 -0.11 -21.05
N ASP A 24 -13.33 0.53 -20.26
CA ASP A 24 -13.33 1.97 -20.04
C ASP A 24 -12.02 2.44 -19.38
N ALA A 25 -11.55 1.73 -18.34
CA ALA A 25 -10.30 2.05 -17.68
C ALA A 25 -9.08 1.91 -18.63
N LEU A 26 -9.04 0.84 -19.44
CA LEU A 26 -8.02 0.64 -20.45
C LEU A 26 -8.06 1.75 -21.51
N GLN A 27 -9.26 2.09 -22.01
CA GLN A 27 -9.42 3.16 -22.99
C GLN A 27 -8.93 4.49 -22.43
N ARG A 28 -9.21 4.82 -21.16
CA ARG A 28 -8.69 6.05 -20.52
C ARG A 28 -7.17 6.11 -20.54
N VAL A 29 -6.49 5.04 -20.11
CA VAL A 29 -5.02 5.00 -20.08
C VAL A 29 -4.41 5.05 -21.48
N LEU A 30 -5.00 4.35 -22.45
CA LEU A 30 -4.49 4.30 -23.83
C LEU A 30 -4.72 5.60 -24.61
N THR A 31 -5.78 6.35 -24.29
CA THR A 31 -6.12 7.61 -24.98
C THR A 31 -5.56 8.85 -24.28
N GLN A 32 -5.12 8.73 -23.02
CA GLN A 32 -4.56 9.82 -22.22
C GLN A 32 -3.18 9.43 -21.69
N PRO A 33 -2.10 9.53 -22.50
CA PRO A 33 -0.77 9.05 -22.12
C PRO A 33 -0.24 9.72 -20.84
N GLU A 34 -0.51 11.01 -20.64
CA GLU A 34 -0.12 11.73 -19.42
C GLU A 34 -0.75 11.14 -18.15
N LEU A 35 -2.00 10.67 -18.23
CA LEU A 35 -2.66 9.97 -17.12
C LEU A 35 -1.94 8.65 -16.84
N GLY A 36 -1.66 7.87 -17.89
CA GLY A 36 -0.96 6.59 -17.78
C GLY A 36 0.42 6.72 -17.14
N GLU A 37 1.23 7.66 -17.62
CA GLU A 37 2.57 7.94 -17.08
C GLU A 37 2.51 8.36 -15.61
N ARG A 38 1.59 9.25 -15.26
CA ARG A 38 1.45 9.75 -13.88
C ARG A 38 1.03 8.64 -12.91
N LEU A 39 0.06 7.81 -13.30
CA LEU A 39 -0.37 6.66 -12.50
C LEU A 39 0.75 5.62 -12.34
N ALA A 40 1.49 5.33 -13.41
CA ALA A 40 2.59 4.38 -13.38
C ALA A 40 3.75 4.87 -12.49
N ALA A 41 4.11 6.15 -12.59
CA ALA A 41 5.14 6.76 -11.76
C ALA A 41 4.77 6.66 -10.27
N GLN A 42 3.54 7.05 -9.90
CA GLN A 42 3.09 6.98 -8.52
C GLN A 42 2.98 5.54 -8.02
N GLY A 43 2.40 4.64 -8.81
CA GLY A 43 2.30 3.22 -8.43
C GLY A 43 3.65 2.58 -8.19
N HIS A 44 4.66 2.96 -8.98
CA HIS A 44 6.02 2.49 -8.80
C HIS A 44 6.69 3.09 -7.55
N GLU A 45 6.49 4.38 -7.28
CA GLU A 45 6.96 5.01 -6.04
C GLU A 45 6.33 4.36 -4.80
N ASP A 46 5.02 4.16 -4.80
CA ASP A 46 4.29 3.52 -3.70
C ASP A 46 4.76 2.10 -3.46
N ALA A 47 4.97 1.30 -4.52
CA ALA A 47 5.54 -0.04 -4.44
C ALA A 47 6.90 -0.04 -3.73
N ASN A 48 7.79 0.85 -4.14
CA ASN A 48 9.16 0.93 -3.62
C ASN A 48 9.28 1.60 -2.26
N THR A 49 8.27 2.33 -1.81
CA THR A 49 8.32 3.05 -0.52
C THR A 49 7.47 2.41 0.55
N LEU A 50 6.34 1.79 0.19
CA LEU A 50 5.37 1.31 1.17
C LEU A 50 5.41 -0.21 1.36
N TYR A 51 5.80 -0.96 0.33
CA TYR A 51 5.64 -2.41 0.26
C TYR A 51 6.97 -3.19 0.16
N THR A 52 8.07 -2.58 0.61
CA THR A 52 9.39 -3.22 0.63
C THR A 52 9.58 -4.15 1.83
N LEU A 53 10.47 -5.12 1.67
CA LEU A 53 10.83 -6.06 2.72
C LEU A 53 11.48 -5.33 3.91
N GLU A 54 12.33 -4.35 3.62
CA GLU A 54 13.00 -3.51 4.62
C GLU A 54 11.98 -2.81 5.51
N ARG A 55 10.93 -2.22 4.91
CA ARG A 55 9.88 -1.54 5.66
C ARG A 55 9.03 -2.51 6.49
N MET A 56 8.77 -3.70 5.95
CA MET A 56 8.12 -4.76 6.70
C MET A 56 8.97 -5.13 7.93
N ILE A 57 10.26 -5.37 7.75
CA ILE A 57 11.21 -5.69 8.83
C ILE A 57 11.20 -4.58 9.90
N SER A 58 11.38 -3.32 9.52
CA SER A 58 11.39 -2.20 10.47
C SER A 58 10.07 -2.07 11.25
N ARG A 59 8.91 -2.35 10.61
CA ARG A 59 7.63 -2.41 11.31
C ARG A 59 7.58 -3.52 12.35
N TYR A 60 8.08 -4.71 12.04
CA TYR A 60 8.14 -5.81 12.99
C TYR A 60 9.14 -5.56 14.12
N GLU A 61 10.31 -4.98 13.84
CA GLU A 61 11.29 -4.57 14.85
C GLU A 61 10.69 -3.56 15.84
N ALA A 62 9.98 -2.55 15.32
CA ALA A 62 9.28 -1.57 16.15
C ALA A 62 8.19 -2.23 17.01
N LEU A 63 7.42 -3.16 16.45
CA LEU A 63 6.41 -3.92 17.19
C LEU A 63 7.03 -4.77 18.30
N PHE A 64 8.11 -5.51 18.02
CA PHE A 64 8.81 -6.29 19.04
C PHE A 64 9.40 -5.41 20.12
N THR A 65 9.97 -4.25 19.75
CA THR A 65 10.49 -3.27 20.71
C THR A 65 9.38 -2.75 21.62
N GLN A 66 8.20 -2.43 21.07
CA GLN A 66 7.04 -2.01 21.86
C GLN A 66 6.56 -3.11 22.82
N ILE A 67 6.50 -4.35 22.37
CA ILE A 67 6.08 -5.49 23.21
C ILE A 67 7.09 -5.72 24.33
N LEU A 68 8.40 -5.69 24.04
CA LEU A 68 9.44 -5.85 25.06
C LEU A 68 9.42 -4.69 26.08
N ALA A 69 9.25 -3.45 25.62
CA ALA A 69 9.11 -2.29 26.49
C ALA A 69 7.83 -2.35 27.35
N GLY A 70 6.72 -2.80 26.77
CA GLY A 70 5.44 -3.01 27.47
C GLY A 70 5.49 -4.17 28.48
N ARG A 71 6.26 -5.23 28.21
CA ARG A 71 6.51 -6.32 29.16
C ARG A 71 7.37 -5.87 30.34
N SER A 72 8.36 -5.01 30.11
CA SER A 72 9.15 -4.39 31.19
C SER A 72 8.31 -3.50 32.12
N ALA A 73 7.20 -2.93 31.65
CA ALA A 73 6.31 -2.11 32.48
C ALA A 73 5.26 -2.93 33.26
N MET A 74 5.06 -4.22 32.94
CA MET A 74 4.01 -5.07 33.54
C MET A 74 4.55 -6.11 34.54
N ASP A 75 5.87 -6.21 34.75
CA ASP A 75 6.51 -7.31 35.52
C ASP A 75 7.40 -6.87 36.71
N PHE A 76 7.32 -5.63 37.19
CA PHE A 76 8.14 -5.18 38.33
C PHE A 76 7.36 -4.58 39.52
N SER A 77 6.05 -4.83 39.61
CA SER A 77 5.20 -4.35 40.72
C SER A 77 4.63 -5.46 41.63
N GLN A 78 5.01 -6.73 41.46
CA GLN A 78 4.45 -7.85 42.23
C GLN A 78 5.48 -8.76 42.93
N ILE A 79 6.68 -8.24 43.21
CA ILE A 79 7.62 -8.84 44.19
C ILE A 79 8.11 -7.73 45.10
#